data_AF-A0A7K6FKG6-F1
#
_entry.id   AF-A0A7K6FKG6-F1
#
_cell.length_a   1.000
_cell.length_b   1.000
_cell.length_c   1.000
_cell.angle_alpha   90.00
_cell.angle_beta   90.00
_cell.angle_gamma   90.00
#
_symmetry.space_group_name_H-M   'P 1'
#
loop_
_entity.id
_entity.type
_entity.pdbx_description
1 polymer ?
#
loop_
_entity_poly.entity_id
_entity_poly.type
_entity_poly.pdbx_seq_one_letter_code
_entity_poly.pdbx_strand_id
1 'polypeptide(L)'
;LSVFYGIMFDAGSTGTRIHIFKFAQQPRETPRLTHETFKALKPGLSAYADDVEKSGQGIKELLEVAKKEVPMELWKFTPLVLKATAGLRLLPGEKAQKLLEKVKEIFQASPFFVRENCVSIMNGTDEGISAWITINFLTGRLDDPQKRSVGMLDLGGGSTQITFLPRTEATLQTSPSGHTTSFQMFNHTYKLYSYSYLGLGLMSARLAILGGVEGKPLGEGEELISPCLPPGFKSEWQHAEIVYKIKGQKAGEPLYESCSNKVAKMLYKKVHRAEEVKDLDFYIFSYYYDCAAEAGLIDKEKGGSLTVSDFEIAAKYVCKTMEISPGNSPFLCMDLTYITFLLQELGFPKSQGFKLARKIDNVETSWALGATFHYIDSLNR
;
A
#
# COMPACT_ATOMS: atom_id res chain seq x y z
N LEU A 1 17.44 21.08 21.90
CA LEU A 1 16.90 20.49 20.65
C LEU A 1 17.78 19.30 20.30
N SER A 2 17.26 18.07 20.36
CA SER A 2 17.96 16.88 19.85
C SER A 2 17.60 16.68 18.38
N VAL A 3 18.56 16.19 17.59
CA VAL A 3 18.36 15.79 16.20
C VAL A 3 18.69 14.30 16.11
N PHE A 4 17.80 13.53 15.50
CA PHE A 4 17.98 12.09 15.30
C PHE A 4 17.36 11.65 13.98
N TYR A 5 17.75 10.46 13.52
CA TYR A 5 17.32 9.89 12.25
C TYR A 5 16.63 8.55 12.47
N GLY A 6 15.83 8.13 11.50
CA GLY A 6 15.34 6.76 11.39
C GLY A 6 15.34 6.32 9.93
N ILE A 7 15.84 5.11 9.66
CA ILE A 7 15.89 4.53 8.31
C ILE A 7 14.88 3.38 8.24
N MET A 8 13.89 3.52 7.36
CA MET A 8 12.86 2.52 7.12
C MET A 8 12.90 2.06 5.67
N PHE A 9 13.05 0.75 5.48
CA PHE A 9 12.86 0.09 4.22
C PHE A 9 11.45 -0.47 4.11
N ASP A 10 10.73 -0.08 3.06
CA ASP A 10 9.48 -0.69 2.64
C ASP A 10 9.77 -1.70 1.53
N ALA A 11 9.66 -2.99 1.85
CA ALA A 11 9.74 -4.06 0.86
C ALA A 11 8.34 -4.46 0.39
N GLY A 12 7.79 -3.65 -0.51
CA GLY A 12 6.53 -3.88 -1.19
C GLY A 12 6.61 -4.93 -2.29
N SER A 13 5.44 -5.35 -2.79
CA SER A 13 5.34 -6.40 -3.83
C SER A 13 5.90 -5.96 -5.19
N THR A 14 5.87 -4.67 -5.51
CA THR A 14 6.27 -4.14 -6.82
C THR A 14 7.57 -3.33 -6.79
N GLY A 15 8.15 -3.12 -5.61
CA GLY A 15 9.39 -2.36 -5.44
C GLY A 15 9.83 -2.33 -3.99
N THR A 16 11.11 -2.04 -3.79
CA THR A 16 11.71 -1.82 -2.47
C THR A 16 12.14 -0.36 -2.35
N ARG A 17 11.79 0.27 -1.24
CA ARG A 17 11.98 1.71 -1.00
C ARG A 17 12.76 1.93 0.27
N ILE A 18 13.55 2.99 0.32
CA ILE A 18 14.19 3.50 1.53
C ILE A 18 13.66 4.89 1.85
N HIS A 19 13.33 5.09 3.11
CA HIS A 19 12.96 6.36 3.71
C HIS A 19 13.98 6.68 4.80
N ILE A 20 14.60 7.85 4.72
CA ILE A 20 15.48 8.39 5.77
C ILE A 20 14.80 9.62 6.34
N PHE A 21 14.28 9.51 7.55
CA PHE A 21 13.59 10.58 8.23
C PHE A 21 14.54 11.29 9.19
N LYS A 22 14.56 12.62 9.14
CA LYS A 22 15.29 13.48 10.06
C LYS A 22 14.33 14.20 10.98
N PHE A 23 14.47 13.97 12.29
CA PHE A 23 13.64 14.57 13.32
C PHE A 23 14.39 15.60 14.13
N ALA A 24 13.67 16.63 14.58
CA ALA A 24 14.12 17.56 15.60
C ALA A 24 13.12 17.53 16.76
N GLN A 25 13.61 17.41 17.99
CA GLN A 25 12.76 17.26 19.17
C GLN A 25 13.26 18.12 20.33
N GLN A 26 12.33 18.83 20.97
CA GLN A 26 12.58 19.46 22.27
C GLN A 26 12.27 18.48 23.41
N PRO A 27 12.91 18.60 24.58
CA PRO A 27 12.61 17.73 25.70
C PRO A 27 11.11 17.71 26.02
N ARG A 28 10.51 16.51 26.07
CA ARG A 28 9.08 16.27 26.36
C ARG A 28 8.09 16.76 25.29
N GLU A 29 8.55 17.17 24.11
CA GLU A 29 7.67 17.49 22.96
C GLU A 29 7.62 16.33 21.96
N THR A 30 6.55 16.29 21.15
CA THR A 30 6.45 15.41 19.99
C THR A 30 7.56 15.73 18.98
N PRO A 31 8.27 14.74 18.42
CA PRO A 31 9.28 14.99 17.40
C PRO A 31 8.67 15.67 16.17
N ARG A 32 9.36 16.68 15.65
CA ARG A 32 9.00 17.30 14.38
C ARG A 32 9.82 16.67 13.26
N LEU A 33 9.14 16.25 12.20
CA LEU A 33 9.81 15.81 10.98
C LEU A 33 10.33 17.04 10.22
N THR A 34 11.64 17.08 9.99
CA THR A 34 12.30 18.21 9.33
C THR A 34 12.70 17.91 7.89
N HIS A 35 12.94 16.65 7.57
CA HIS A 35 13.33 16.22 6.24
C HIS A 35 13.05 14.72 6.02
N GLU A 36 12.72 14.36 4.79
CA GLU A 36 12.71 12.99 4.30
C GLU A 36 13.60 12.90 3.06
N THR A 37 14.52 11.94 3.05
CA THR A 37 15.15 11.45 1.82
C THR A 37 14.50 10.12 1.41
N PHE A 38 14.10 10.03 0.14
CA PHE A 38 13.38 8.89 -0.41
C PHE A 38 14.06 8.35 -1.67
N LYS A 39 14.17 7.02 -1.79
CA LYS A 39 14.54 6.34 -3.04
C LYS A 39 13.79 5.02 -3.18
N ALA A 40 13.38 4.70 -4.40
CA ALA A 40 12.69 3.45 -4.74
C ALA A 40 13.43 2.70 -5.85
N LEU A 41 13.42 1.36 -5.77
CA LEU A 41 13.91 0.44 -6.78
C LEU A 41 12.80 -0.53 -7.21
N LYS A 42 12.91 -1.01 -8.45
CA LYS A 42 12.09 -2.10 -9.00
C LYS A 42 13.01 -3.17 -9.60
N PRO A 43 12.62 -4.46 -9.59
CA PRO A 43 11.43 -5.02 -8.97
C PRO A 43 11.52 -5.07 -7.43
N GLY A 44 10.43 -5.49 -6.76
CA GLY A 44 10.39 -5.69 -5.31
C GLY A 44 11.13 -6.96 -4.86
N LEU A 45 11.31 -7.11 -3.56
CA LEU A 45 12.12 -8.19 -2.97
C LEU A 45 11.58 -9.59 -3.32
N SER A 46 10.27 -9.75 -3.49
CA SER A 46 9.63 -11.02 -3.86
C SER A 46 9.97 -11.52 -5.26
N ALA A 47 10.51 -10.68 -6.15
CA ALA A 47 10.93 -11.08 -7.50
C ALA A 47 12.30 -11.77 -7.55
N TYR A 48 12.94 -11.91 -6.39
CA TYR A 48 14.23 -12.61 -6.22
C TYR A 48 14.06 -13.88 -5.40
N ALA A 49 12.85 -14.42 -5.30
CA ALA A 49 12.56 -15.49 -4.36
C ALA A 49 13.22 -16.83 -4.78
N ASP A 50 13.55 -16.98 -6.06
CA ASP A 50 14.35 -18.08 -6.61
C ASP A 50 15.87 -17.78 -6.72
N ASP A 51 16.29 -16.52 -6.51
CA ASP A 51 17.70 -16.10 -6.56
C ASP A 51 18.00 -15.06 -5.48
N VAL A 52 18.09 -15.54 -4.24
CA VAL A 52 18.24 -14.72 -3.03
C VAL A 52 19.51 -13.85 -3.08
N GLU A 53 20.58 -14.30 -3.75
CA GLU A 53 21.83 -13.52 -3.83
C GLU A 53 21.65 -12.23 -4.64
N LYS A 54 20.84 -12.27 -5.72
CA LYS A 54 20.53 -11.06 -6.51
C LYS A 54 19.75 -10.01 -5.72
N SER A 55 19.01 -10.41 -4.70
CA SER A 55 18.25 -9.48 -3.85
C SER A 55 19.15 -8.48 -3.10
N GLY A 56 20.39 -8.88 -2.79
CA GLY A 56 21.29 -8.09 -1.96
C GLY A 56 21.82 -6.82 -2.63
N GLN A 57 21.94 -6.79 -3.96
CA GLN A 57 22.51 -5.63 -4.67
C GLN A 57 21.64 -4.38 -4.50
N GLY A 58 20.32 -4.51 -4.68
CA GLY A 58 19.39 -3.39 -4.52
C GLY A 58 19.34 -2.86 -3.08
N ILE A 59 19.44 -3.75 -2.09
CA ILE A 59 19.50 -3.36 -0.67
C ILE A 59 20.76 -2.56 -0.36
N LYS A 60 21.92 -3.02 -0.85
CA LYS A 60 23.19 -2.29 -0.70
C LYS A 60 23.14 -0.93 -1.38
N GLU A 61 22.58 -0.84 -2.58
CA GLU A 61 22.40 0.43 -3.30
C GLU A 61 21.57 1.44 -2.50
N LEU A 62 20.49 0.99 -1.87
CA LEU A 62 19.66 1.83 -1.01
C LEU A 62 20.38 2.23 0.28
N LEU A 63 21.15 1.33 0.90
CA LEU A 63 21.97 1.65 2.08
C LEU A 63 23.02 2.73 1.80
N GLU A 64 23.57 2.79 0.58
CA GLU A 64 24.48 3.87 0.21
C GLU A 64 23.79 5.25 0.17
N VAL A 65 22.47 5.32 -0.04
CA VAL A 65 21.71 6.58 0.11
C VAL A 65 21.69 7.00 1.57
N ALA A 66 21.41 6.07 2.48
CA ALA A 66 21.39 6.36 3.91
C ALA A 66 22.76 6.83 4.44
N LYS A 67 23.86 6.22 3.98
CA LYS A 67 25.22 6.65 4.35
C LYS A 67 25.56 8.06 3.88
N LYS A 68 25.00 8.49 2.74
CA LYS A 68 25.20 9.86 2.22
C LYS A 68 24.36 10.89 2.98
N GLU A 69 23.16 10.50 3.42
CA GLU A 69 22.22 11.40 4.10
C GLU A 69 22.53 11.57 5.59
N VAL A 70 22.83 10.47 6.30
CA VAL A 70 23.04 10.50 7.75
C VAL A 70 24.50 10.84 8.07
N PRO A 71 24.78 11.82 8.94
CA PRO A 71 26.14 12.11 9.42
C PRO A 71 26.80 10.89 10.06
N MET A 72 28.09 10.68 9.78
CA MET A 72 28.84 9.48 10.20
C MET A 72 28.81 9.25 11.71
N GLU A 73 28.83 10.33 12.49
CA GLU A 73 28.81 10.30 13.96
C GLU A 73 27.48 9.74 14.51
N LEU A 74 26.43 9.79 13.70
CA LEU A 74 25.07 9.35 14.05
C LEU A 74 24.73 7.95 13.54
N TRP A 75 25.58 7.32 12.72
CA TRP A 75 25.29 6.00 12.13
C TRP A 75 24.95 4.96 13.20
N LYS A 76 25.82 4.80 14.20
CA LYS A 76 25.63 3.82 15.29
C LYS A 76 24.42 4.05 16.19
N PHE A 77 23.75 5.20 16.05
CA PHE A 77 22.55 5.57 16.81
C PHE A 77 21.30 5.62 15.94
N THR A 78 21.44 5.51 14.62
CA THR A 78 20.34 5.63 13.69
C THR A 78 19.74 4.25 13.43
N PRO A 79 18.51 3.96 13.88
CA PRO A 79 17.88 2.67 13.65
C PRO A 79 17.67 2.42 12.15
N LEU A 80 18.06 1.23 11.74
CA LEU A 80 17.86 0.69 10.39
C LEU A 80 16.90 -0.49 10.46
N VAL A 81 15.76 -0.37 9.77
CA VAL A 81 14.68 -1.35 9.81
C VAL A 81 14.16 -1.61 8.41
N LEU A 82 13.82 -2.87 8.11
CA LEU A 82 13.06 -3.27 6.94
C LEU A 82 11.78 -3.95 7.38
N LYS A 83 10.68 -3.54 6.75
CA LYS A 83 9.40 -4.20 6.87
C LYS A 83 8.89 -4.61 5.50
N ALA A 84 8.68 -5.91 5.33
CA ALA A 84 8.07 -6.46 4.14
C ALA A 84 6.55 -6.55 4.29
N THR A 85 5.81 -6.31 3.20
CA THR A 85 4.35 -6.28 3.22
C THR A 85 3.75 -7.51 2.54
N ALA A 86 2.52 -7.41 2.01
CA ALA A 86 1.77 -8.52 1.46
C ALA A 86 2.50 -9.33 0.38
N GLY A 87 3.38 -8.70 -0.42
CA GLY A 87 4.12 -9.41 -1.47
C GLY A 87 4.95 -10.58 -0.95
N LEU A 88 5.63 -10.42 0.20
CA LEU A 88 6.38 -11.50 0.82
C LEU A 88 5.48 -12.46 1.63
N ARG A 89 4.36 -11.97 2.18
CA ARG A 89 3.36 -12.83 2.87
C ARG A 89 2.78 -13.92 1.96
N LEU A 90 2.72 -13.64 0.65
CA LEU A 90 2.15 -14.54 -0.36
C LEU A 90 3.16 -15.55 -0.94
N LEU A 91 4.45 -15.44 -0.60
CA LEU A 91 5.46 -16.38 -1.11
C LEU A 91 5.30 -17.76 -0.45
N PRO A 92 5.44 -18.86 -1.21
CA PRO A 92 5.33 -20.21 -0.66
C PRO A 92 6.60 -20.64 0.09
N GLY A 93 6.43 -21.54 1.06
CA GLY A 93 7.52 -22.21 1.76
C GLY A 93 8.45 -21.25 2.51
N GLU A 94 9.76 -21.52 2.44
CA GLU A 94 10.79 -20.74 3.15
C GLU A 94 11.37 -19.58 2.33
N LYS A 95 10.82 -19.31 1.13
CA LYS A 95 11.35 -18.29 0.22
C LYS A 95 11.42 -16.90 0.86
N ALA A 96 10.35 -16.49 1.55
CA ALA A 96 10.32 -15.21 2.26
C ALA A 96 11.39 -15.15 3.37
N GLN A 97 11.54 -16.24 4.14
CA GLN A 97 12.50 -16.29 5.23
C GLN A 97 13.95 -16.15 4.74
N LYS A 98 14.32 -16.86 3.68
CA LYS A 98 15.66 -16.77 3.08
C LYS A 98 15.98 -15.36 2.56
N LEU A 99 15.01 -14.68 1.95
CA LEU A 99 15.16 -13.28 1.54
C LEU A 99 15.38 -12.35 2.74
N LEU A 100 14.60 -12.51 3.80
CA LEU A 100 14.71 -11.68 5.01
C LEU A 100 16.04 -11.92 5.75
N GLU A 101 16.51 -13.16 5.81
CA GLU A 101 17.83 -13.51 6.35
C GLU A 101 18.95 -12.82 5.57
N LYS A 102 18.89 -12.86 4.23
CA LYS A 102 19.87 -12.16 3.40
C LYS A 102 19.91 -10.65 3.66
N VAL A 103 18.74 -10.02 3.79
CA VAL A 103 18.66 -8.59 4.14
C VAL A 103 19.25 -8.36 5.53
N LYS A 104 18.93 -9.23 6.50
CA LYS A 104 19.41 -9.11 7.88
C LYS A 104 20.93 -9.20 7.96
N GLU A 105 21.56 -10.11 7.22
CA GLU A 105 23.03 -10.19 7.09
C GLU A 105 23.62 -8.88 6.57
N ILE A 106 23.03 -8.31 5.52
CA ILE A 106 23.48 -7.03 4.95
C ILE A 106 23.33 -5.89 5.95
N PHE A 107 22.24 -5.87 6.72
CA PHE A 107 21.95 -4.85 7.73
C PHE A 107 22.93 -4.96 8.92
N GLN A 108 23.21 -6.18 9.38
CA GLN A 108 24.17 -6.44 10.46
C GLN A 108 25.61 -6.06 10.07
N ALA A 109 25.97 -6.18 8.78
CA ALA A 109 27.26 -5.73 8.26
C ALA A 109 27.33 -4.20 8.03
N SER A 110 26.22 -3.48 8.18
CA SER A 110 26.16 -2.02 8.01
C SER A 110 26.60 -1.28 9.29
N PRO A 111 27.00 0.00 9.20
CA PRO A 111 27.39 0.78 10.38
C PRO A 111 26.20 1.33 11.20
N PHE A 112 24.97 1.04 10.78
CA PHE A 112 23.75 1.57 11.41
C PHE A 112 23.32 0.74 12.63
N PHE A 113 22.47 1.32 13.46
CA PHE A 113 21.92 0.63 14.61
C PHE A 113 20.89 -0.41 14.18
N VAL A 114 21.15 -1.68 14.46
CA VAL A 114 20.28 -2.81 14.12
C VAL A 114 19.96 -3.65 15.36
N ARG A 115 18.66 -3.94 15.59
CA ARG A 115 18.22 -4.94 16.58
C ARG A 115 17.92 -6.28 15.89
N GLU A 116 17.71 -7.31 16.70
CA GLU A 116 17.39 -8.66 16.22
C GLU A 116 16.14 -8.72 15.30
N ASN A 117 15.16 -7.85 15.56
CA ASN A 117 13.91 -7.70 14.81
C ASN A 117 13.94 -6.59 13.75
N CYS A 118 15.14 -6.15 13.32
CA CYS A 118 15.30 -5.08 12.32
C CYS A 118 14.72 -5.45 10.95
N VAL A 119 14.65 -6.73 10.60
CA VAL A 119 14.07 -7.21 9.36
C VAL A 119 12.92 -8.14 9.70
N SER A 120 11.69 -7.79 9.29
CA SER A 120 10.54 -8.66 9.50
C SER A 120 9.44 -8.42 8.48
N ILE A 121 8.49 -9.34 8.40
CA ILE A 121 7.22 -9.10 7.72
C ILE A 121 6.32 -8.29 8.67
N MET A 122 5.75 -7.19 8.19
CA MET A 122 4.77 -6.42 8.94
C MET A 122 3.42 -7.15 8.95
N ASN A 123 2.63 -7.05 10.02
CA ASN A 123 1.23 -7.46 9.97
C ASN A 123 0.41 -6.44 9.15
N GLY A 124 -0.63 -6.87 8.43
CA GLY A 124 -1.45 -5.95 7.64
C GLY A 124 -2.19 -4.90 8.47
N THR A 125 -2.61 -5.23 9.68
CA THR A 125 -3.23 -4.27 10.61
C THR A 125 -2.22 -3.22 11.08
N ASP A 126 -0.98 -3.62 11.38
CA ASP A 126 0.11 -2.70 11.75
C ASP A 126 0.48 -1.75 10.61
N GLU A 127 0.42 -2.23 9.37
CA GLU A 127 0.60 -1.44 8.15
C GLU A 127 -0.46 -0.34 8.05
N GLY A 128 -1.73 -0.69 8.28
CA GLY A 128 -2.84 0.27 8.33
C GLY A 128 -2.71 1.29 9.45
N ILE A 129 -2.39 0.86 10.69
CA ILE A 129 -2.16 1.76 11.83
C ILE A 129 -1.01 2.72 11.52
N SER A 130 0.11 2.20 11.01
CA SER A 130 1.31 2.98 10.71
C SER A 130 1.03 4.05 9.67
N ALA A 131 0.30 3.73 8.60
CA ALA A 131 -0.08 4.77 7.63
C ALA A 131 -1.16 5.73 8.16
N TRP A 132 -2.07 5.30 9.02
CA TRP A 132 -2.98 6.22 9.71
C TRP A 132 -2.23 7.24 10.57
N ILE A 133 -1.18 6.79 11.28
CA ILE A 133 -0.28 7.68 12.03
C ILE A 133 0.41 8.64 11.08
N THR A 134 0.98 8.17 9.97
CA THR A 134 1.61 9.04 8.97
C THR A 134 0.68 10.16 8.53
N ILE A 135 -0.54 9.83 8.08
CA ILE A 135 -1.49 10.82 7.57
C ILE A 135 -1.89 11.83 8.67
N ASN A 136 -2.22 11.35 9.87
CA ASN A 136 -2.66 12.24 10.94
C ASN A 136 -1.51 13.05 11.55
N PHE A 137 -0.28 12.55 11.51
CA PHE A 137 0.91 13.30 11.87
C PHE A 137 1.21 14.40 10.85
N LEU A 138 1.31 14.06 9.56
CA LEU A 138 1.65 15.01 8.49
C LEU A 138 0.60 16.10 8.32
N THR A 139 -0.66 15.81 8.67
CA THR A 139 -1.74 16.80 8.61
C THR A 139 -1.95 17.54 9.95
N GLY A 140 -1.08 17.32 10.94
CA GLY A 140 -1.11 17.99 12.26
C GLY A 140 -2.39 17.76 13.04
N ARG A 141 -2.94 16.53 12.98
CA ARG A 141 -4.19 16.09 13.64
C ARG A 141 -3.93 15.13 14.79
N LEU A 142 -2.75 14.53 14.83
CA LEU A 142 -2.41 13.53 15.84
C LEU A 142 -2.09 14.17 17.20
N ASP A 143 -1.56 15.38 17.19
CA ASP A 143 -1.11 16.17 18.34
C ASP A 143 -2.06 17.31 18.74
N ASP A 144 -3.13 17.53 17.97
CA ASP A 144 -4.10 18.61 18.18
C ASP A 144 -5.50 18.04 18.48
N PRO A 145 -5.95 18.02 19.75
CA PRO A 145 -7.25 17.46 20.13
C PRO A 145 -8.44 18.24 19.56
N GLN A 146 -8.24 19.47 19.06
CA GLN A 146 -9.30 20.24 18.40
C GLN A 146 -9.50 19.80 16.95
N LYS A 147 -8.49 19.20 16.33
CA LYS A 147 -8.59 18.69 14.97
C LYS A 147 -8.99 17.23 14.97
N ARG A 148 -10.07 16.94 14.25
CA ARG A 148 -10.51 15.57 14.05
C ARG A 148 -9.51 14.84 13.16
N SER A 149 -9.15 13.63 13.56
CA SER A 149 -8.40 12.70 12.72
C SER A 149 -9.18 12.34 11.46
N VAL A 150 -8.46 12.00 10.41
CA VAL A 150 -8.99 11.47 9.15
C VAL A 150 -8.74 9.97 9.07
N GLY A 151 -9.56 9.28 8.29
CA GLY A 151 -9.31 7.91 7.89
C GLY A 151 -8.29 7.83 6.76
N MET A 152 -7.84 6.61 6.48
CA MET A 152 -6.96 6.30 5.37
C MET A 152 -7.40 5.03 4.63
N LEU A 153 -7.10 4.98 3.34
CA LEU A 153 -7.09 3.75 2.54
C LEU A 153 -5.75 3.62 1.81
N ASP A 154 -5.14 2.45 1.91
CA ASP A 154 -3.94 2.09 1.15
C ASP A 154 -4.30 0.96 0.20
N LEU A 155 -4.06 1.15 -1.11
CA LEU A 155 -4.17 0.06 -2.08
C LEU A 155 -2.78 -0.34 -2.51
N GLY A 156 -2.24 -1.36 -1.83
CA GLY A 156 -0.99 -2.02 -2.19
C GLY A 156 -1.17 -3.02 -3.33
N GLY A 157 -0.10 -3.71 -3.70
CA GLY A 157 -0.15 -4.73 -4.76
C GLY A 157 -0.80 -6.04 -4.30
N GLY A 158 -0.55 -6.48 -3.06
CA GLY A 158 -1.06 -7.75 -2.51
C GLY A 158 -2.19 -7.61 -1.48
N SER A 159 -2.40 -6.42 -0.91
CA SER A 159 -3.49 -6.15 0.04
C SER A 159 -4.00 -4.72 -0.10
N THR A 160 -5.17 -4.47 0.47
CA THR A 160 -5.69 -3.12 0.69
C THR A 160 -6.02 -2.94 2.16
N GLN A 161 -5.71 -1.78 2.71
CA GLN A 161 -5.90 -1.45 4.11
C GLN A 161 -6.92 -0.33 4.26
N ILE A 162 -7.72 -0.42 5.32
CA ILE A 162 -8.60 0.65 5.78
C ILE A 162 -8.31 0.89 7.26
N THR A 163 -8.13 2.15 7.63
CA THR A 163 -7.94 2.52 9.04
C THR A 163 -8.55 3.87 9.35
N PHE A 164 -9.34 3.94 10.43
CA PHE A 164 -9.91 5.19 10.92
C PHE A 164 -10.18 5.12 12.42
N LEU A 165 -10.37 6.27 13.05
CA LEU A 165 -10.80 6.39 14.44
C LEU A 165 -12.34 6.41 14.48
N PRO A 166 -13.01 5.37 15.01
CA PRO A 166 -14.46 5.39 15.17
C PRO A 166 -14.91 6.48 16.14
N ARG A 167 -16.00 7.16 15.81
CA ARG A 167 -16.66 8.21 16.61
C ARG A 167 -17.92 7.69 17.29
N THR A 168 -18.44 6.55 16.84
CA THR A 168 -19.65 5.94 17.41
C THR A 168 -19.33 4.64 18.15
N GLU A 169 -19.97 4.47 19.31
CA GLU A 169 -19.89 3.22 20.08
C GLU A 169 -20.50 2.05 19.28
N ALA A 170 -21.50 2.33 18.43
CA ALA A 170 -22.08 1.34 17.54
C ALA A 170 -21.03 0.71 16.63
N THR A 171 -20.15 1.49 15.98
CA THR A 171 -19.06 0.95 15.18
C THR A 171 -18.12 0.09 16.01
N LEU A 172 -17.75 0.51 17.23
CA LEU A 172 -16.87 -0.27 18.10
C LEU A 172 -17.49 -1.61 18.53
N GLN A 173 -18.80 -1.67 18.73
CA GLN A 173 -19.52 -2.88 19.19
C GLN A 173 -19.87 -3.83 18.05
N THR A 174 -20.18 -3.29 16.87
CA THR A 174 -20.62 -4.07 15.70
C THR A 174 -19.47 -4.51 14.80
N SER A 175 -18.28 -3.91 14.96
CA SER A 175 -17.09 -4.31 14.21
C SER A 175 -16.74 -5.78 14.48
N PRO A 176 -16.38 -6.56 13.44
CA PRO A 176 -15.99 -7.95 13.65
C PRO A 176 -14.74 -8.07 14.51
N SER A 177 -14.56 -9.24 15.12
CA SER A 177 -13.34 -9.54 15.87
C SER A 177 -12.09 -9.31 14.99
N GLY A 178 -11.06 -8.70 15.58
CA GLY A 178 -9.82 -8.34 14.88
C GLY A 178 -9.87 -7.07 14.03
N HIS A 179 -11.03 -6.41 13.88
CA HIS A 179 -11.13 -5.13 13.15
C HIS A 179 -10.93 -3.90 14.04
N THR A 180 -10.93 -4.08 15.36
CA THR A 180 -10.61 -3.01 16.30
C THR A 180 -9.29 -3.30 17.00
N THR A 181 -8.46 -2.27 17.14
CA THR A 181 -7.14 -2.39 17.75
C THR A 181 -6.81 -1.13 18.54
N SER A 182 -6.14 -1.32 19.67
CA SER A 182 -5.72 -0.21 20.53
C SER A 182 -4.21 -0.07 20.49
N PHE A 183 -3.72 1.15 20.38
CA PHE A 183 -2.31 1.46 20.50
C PHE A 183 -2.10 2.78 21.25
N GLN A 184 -0.88 2.98 21.74
CA GLN A 184 -0.50 4.20 22.44
C GLN A 184 0.58 4.91 21.64
N MET A 185 0.40 6.21 21.42
CA MET A 185 1.36 7.07 20.72
C MET A 185 1.25 8.49 21.26
N PHE A 186 2.39 9.15 21.47
CA PHE A 186 2.47 10.54 21.96
C PHE A 186 1.60 10.80 23.21
N ASN A 187 1.64 9.87 24.19
CA ASN A 187 0.84 9.92 25.42
C ASN A 187 -0.68 9.82 25.24
N HIS A 188 -1.16 9.45 24.06
CA HIS A 188 -2.57 9.19 23.78
C HIS A 188 -2.80 7.72 23.47
N THR A 189 -3.91 7.17 23.96
CA THR A 189 -4.40 5.84 23.58
C THR A 189 -5.48 6.01 22.53
N TYR A 190 -5.29 5.37 21.39
CA TYR A 190 -6.27 5.34 20.30
C TYR A 190 -6.84 3.95 20.18
N LYS A 191 -8.16 3.86 19.94
CA LYS A 191 -8.85 2.62 19.59
C LYS A 191 -9.36 2.76 18.16
N LEU A 192 -8.62 2.21 17.20
CA LEU A 192 -8.91 2.35 15.78
C LEU A 192 -9.74 1.17 15.28
N TYR A 193 -10.54 1.43 14.24
CA TYR A 193 -10.90 0.42 13.27
C TYR A 193 -9.73 0.28 12.30
N SER A 194 -9.17 -0.92 12.17
CA SER A 194 -8.10 -1.21 11.22
C SER A 194 -8.23 -2.64 10.70
N TYR A 195 -8.20 -2.79 9.39
CA TYR A 195 -8.17 -4.11 8.77
C TYR A 195 -7.41 -4.10 7.44
N SER A 196 -6.78 -5.23 7.15
CA SER A 196 -6.03 -5.48 5.92
C SER A 196 -6.64 -6.66 5.17
N TYR A 197 -7.15 -6.39 3.98
CA TYR A 197 -7.70 -7.42 3.10
C TYR A 197 -6.61 -8.00 2.21
N LEU A 198 -5.95 -9.06 2.67
CA LEU A 198 -4.96 -9.79 1.90
C LEU A 198 -5.59 -10.44 0.65
N GLY A 199 -4.89 -10.36 -0.49
CA GLY A 199 -5.38 -10.82 -1.79
C GLY A 199 -6.30 -9.80 -2.50
N LEU A 200 -6.65 -8.69 -1.85
CA LEU A 200 -7.39 -7.57 -2.43
C LEU A 200 -6.51 -6.34 -2.69
N GLY A 201 -5.20 -6.53 -2.85
CA GLY A 201 -4.36 -5.50 -3.47
C GLY A 201 -4.57 -5.47 -4.99
N LEU A 202 -4.15 -4.40 -5.66
CA LEU A 202 -4.45 -4.22 -7.09
C LEU A 202 -3.94 -5.38 -7.97
N MET A 203 -2.72 -5.87 -7.72
CA MET A 203 -2.12 -6.93 -8.54
C MET A 203 -2.75 -8.29 -8.27
N SER A 204 -3.00 -8.64 -7.01
CA SER A 204 -3.72 -9.87 -6.65
C SER A 204 -5.18 -9.85 -7.11
N ALA A 205 -5.86 -8.69 -7.01
CA ALA A 205 -7.20 -8.51 -7.54
C ALA A 205 -7.24 -8.68 -9.06
N ARG A 206 -6.26 -8.13 -9.78
CA ARG A 206 -6.09 -8.32 -11.23
C ARG A 206 -5.98 -9.79 -11.58
N LEU A 207 -5.12 -10.55 -10.89
CA LEU A 207 -5.01 -12.00 -11.10
C LEU A 207 -6.36 -12.72 -10.90
N ALA A 208 -7.07 -12.40 -9.82
CA ALA A 208 -8.38 -13.01 -9.54
C ALA A 208 -9.46 -12.64 -10.59
N ILE A 209 -9.46 -11.40 -11.08
CA ILE A 209 -10.37 -10.92 -12.14
C ILE A 209 -10.04 -11.56 -13.49
N LEU A 210 -8.75 -11.83 -13.76
CA LEU A 210 -8.29 -12.59 -14.91
C LEU A 210 -8.65 -14.09 -14.82
N GLY A 211 -9.01 -14.58 -13.63
CA GLY A 211 -9.36 -15.99 -13.39
C GLY A 211 -8.20 -16.87 -12.92
N GLY A 212 -7.07 -16.26 -12.58
CA GLY A 212 -5.92 -16.95 -12.01
C GLY A 212 -6.05 -17.18 -10.50
N VAL A 213 -5.10 -17.96 -9.97
CA VAL A 213 -4.98 -18.27 -8.54
C VAL A 213 -3.55 -17.94 -8.10
N GLU A 214 -3.42 -17.22 -6.99
CA GLU A 214 -2.12 -16.79 -6.45
C GLU A 214 -1.18 -17.99 -6.26
N GLY A 215 0.07 -17.86 -6.74
CA GLY A 215 1.10 -18.90 -6.64
C GLY A 215 0.86 -20.15 -7.51
N LYS A 216 -0.16 -20.17 -8.39
CA LYS A 216 -0.47 -21.33 -9.24
C LYS A 216 -0.20 -21.04 -10.72
N PRO A 217 0.84 -21.66 -11.32
CA PRO A 217 1.06 -21.59 -12.76
C PRO A 217 -0.08 -22.21 -13.56
N LEU A 218 -0.20 -21.78 -14.81
CA LEU A 218 -1.11 -22.38 -15.80
C LEU A 218 -0.57 -23.73 -16.30
N GLY A 219 -1.47 -24.65 -16.63
CA GLY A 219 -1.14 -25.85 -17.38
C GLY A 219 -0.66 -25.53 -18.80
N GLU A 220 -0.05 -26.51 -19.46
CA GLU A 220 0.43 -26.34 -20.83
C GLU A 220 -0.73 -26.01 -21.79
N GLY A 221 -0.61 -24.88 -22.50
CA GLY A 221 -1.63 -24.40 -23.43
C GLY A 221 -2.83 -23.68 -22.80
N GLU A 222 -2.90 -23.55 -21.47
CA GLU A 222 -3.95 -22.78 -20.80
C GLU A 222 -3.73 -21.26 -20.94
N GLU A 223 -4.84 -20.52 -21.02
CA GLU A 223 -4.88 -19.05 -21.08
C GLU A 223 -5.91 -18.54 -20.05
N LEU A 224 -5.61 -17.40 -19.41
CA LEU A 224 -6.56 -16.67 -18.58
C LEU A 224 -7.44 -15.78 -19.46
N ILE A 225 -8.74 -16.09 -19.51
CA ILE A 225 -9.71 -15.35 -20.32
C ILE A 225 -10.54 -14.46 -19.41
N SER A 226 -10.54 -13.15 -19.69
CA SER A 226 -11.24 -12.16 -18.85
C SER A 226 -12.22 -11.29 -19.63
N PRO A 227 -13.42 -11.04 -19.08
CA PRO A 227 -14.35 -10.03 -19.59
C PRO A 227 -13.88 -8.59 -19.34
N CYS A 228 -12.80 -8.38 -18.59
CA CYS A 228 -12.23 -7.06 -18.31
C CYS A 228 -11.12 -6.65 -19.29
N LEU A 229 -10.86 -7.47 -20.32
CA LEU A 229 -9.89 -7.18 -21.37
C LEU A 229 -10.63 -7.08 -22.72
N PRO A 230 -10.23 -6.16 -23.62
CA PRO A 230 -10.92 -5.96 -24.90
C PRO A 230 -10.95 -7.24 -25.76
N PRO A 231 -12.02 -7.49 -26.52
CA PRO A 231 -12.07 -8.62 -27.44
C PRO A 231 -10.87 -8.64 -28.41
N GLY A 232 -10.23 -9.81 -28.55
CA GLY A 232 -9.04 -9.97 -29.39
C GLY A 232 -7.71 -9.57 -28.74
N PHE A 233 -7.73 -8.89 -27.59
CA PHE A 233 -6.52 -8.62 -26.81
C PHE A 233 -5.86 -9.94 -26.37
N LYS A 234 -4.53 -10.00 -26.53
CA LYS A 234 -3.67 -11.08 -26.06
C LYS A 234 -2.33 -10.52 -25.62
N SER A 235 -1.84 -10.95 -24.46
CA SER A 235 -0.52 -10.59 -23.97
C SER A 235 0.00 -11.65 -23.00
N GLU A 236 1.30 -11.62 -22.74
CA GLU A 236 1.87 -12.21 -21.53
C GLU A 236 1.89 -11.15 -20.43
N TRP A 237 1.62 -11.57 -19.19
CA TRP A 237 1.68 -10.72 -18.01
C TRP A 237 2.34 -11.49 -16.87
N GLN A 238 3.38 -10.90 -16.28
CA GLN A 238 4.10 -11.51 -15.17
C GLN A 238 3.56 -11.00 -13.83
N HIS A 239 3.25 -11.92 -12.92
CA HIS A 239 2.86 -11.63 -11.55
C HIS A 239 3.41 -12.68 -10.59
N ALA A 240 4.05 -12.25 -9.51
CA ALA A 240 4.69 -13.13 -8.53
C ALA A 240 5.57 -14.21 -9.18
N GLU A 241 6.47 -13.80 -10.08
CA GLU A 241 7.40 -14.66 -10.85
C GLU A 241 6.73 -15.60 -11.87
N ILE A 242 5.40 -15.68 -11.92
CA ILE A 242 4.66 -16.52 -12.87
C ILE A 242 4.24 -15.68 -14.08
N VAL A 243 4.51 -16.20 -15.29
CA VAL A 243 4.05 -15.61 -16.54
C VAL A 243 2.70 -16.21 -16.92
N TYR A 244 1.68 -15.37 -17.01
CA TYR A 244 0.33 -15.73 -17.43
C TYR A 244 0.08 -15.28 -18.86
N LYS A 245 -0.41 -16.20 -19.70
CA LYS A 245 -1.00 -15.84 -21.00
C LYS A 245 -2.42 -15.36 -20.78
N ILE A 246 -2.68 -14.10 -21.09
CA ILE A 246 -3.96 -13.44 -20.82
C ILE A 246 -4.65 -13.04 -22.12
N LYS A 247 -5.99 -13.11 -22.12
CA LYS A 247 -6.81 -12.86 -23.30
C LYS A 247 -8.16 -12.23 -22.97
N GLY A 248 -8.63 -11.35 -23.86
CA GLY A 248 -9.99 -10.83 -23.81
C GLY A 248 -11.06 -11.86 -24.19
N GLN A 249 -12.18 -11.83 -23.48
CA GLN A 249 -13.36 -12.63 -23.84
C GLN A 249 -13.90 -12.23 -25.22
N LYS A 250 -14.63 -13.14 -25.88
CA LYS A 250 -15.34 -12.84 -27.13
C LYS A 250 -16.30 -11.66 -26.92
N ALA A 251 -16.45 -10.83 -27.96
CA ALA A 251 -17.39 -9.73 -27.96
C ALA A 251 -18.82 -10.20 -27.63
N GLY A 252 -19.51 -9.43 -26.80
CA GLY A 252 -20.86 -9.71 -26.35
C GLY A 252 -21.47 -8.44 -25.75
N GLU A 253 -21.52 -8.36 -24.43
CA GLU A 253 -21.88 -7.13 -23.71
C GLU A 253 -20.74 -6.10 -23.78
N PRO A 254 -21.02 -4.80 -23.54
CA PRO A 254 -19.97 -3.79 -23.51
C PRO A 254 -18.98 -4.07 -22.36
N LEU A 255 -17.72 -3.71 -22.58
CA LEU A 255 -16.60 -4.10 -21.72
C LEU A 255 -16.79 -3.70 -20.25
N TYR A 256 -17.35 -2.51 -19.99
CA TYR A 256 -17.55 -2.04 -18.61
C TYR A 256 -18.54 -2.90 -17.83
N GLU A 257 -19.69 -3.25 -18.42
CA GLU A 257 -20.75 -4.04 -17.80
C GLU A 257 -20.26 -5.46 -17.50
N SER A 258 -19.64 -6.09 -18.50
CA SER A 258 -19.04 -7.41 -18.37
C SER A 258 -17.93 -7.45 -17.32
N CYS A 259 -17.08 -6.41 -17.27
CA CYS A 259 -16.04 -6.29 -16.25
C CYS A 259 -16.61 -6.04 -14.84
N SER A 260 -17.58 -5.12 -14.73
CA SER A 260 -18.25 -4.78 -13.48
C SER A 260 -18.91 -6.02 -12.85
N ASN A 261 -19.57 -6.84 -13.66
CA ASN A 261 -20.15 -8.11 -13.21
C ASN A 261 -19.11 -9.08 -12.66
N LYS A 262 -17.93 -9.19 -13.31
CA LYS A 262 -16.83 -10.04 -12.84
C LYS A 262 -16.23 -9.52 -11.54
N VAL A 263 -16.00 -8.21 -11.44
CA VAL A 263 -15.47 -7.53 -10.26
C VAL A 263 -16.42 -7.66 -9.07
N ALA A 264 -17.71 -7.38 -9.25
CA ALA A 264 -18.73 -7.50 -8.21
C ALA A 264 -18.78 -8.93 -7.65
N LYS A 265 -18.78 -9.95 -8.53
CA LYS A 265 -18.70 -11.36 -8.11
C LYS A 265 -17.42 -11.68 -7.34
N MET A 266 -16.29 -11.09 -7.74
CA MET A 266 -15.01 -11.29 -7.07
C MET A 266 -15.00 -10.69 -5.66
N LEU A 267 -15.64 -9.53 -5.47
CA LEU A 267 -15.68 -8.80 -4.19
C LEU A 267 -16.80 -9.23 -3.25
N TYR A 268 -17.85 -9.90 -3.75
CA TYR A 268 -19.02 -10.28 -2.97
C TYR A 268 -18.64 -10.95 -1.64
N LYS A 269 -19.05 -10.33 -0.52
CA LYS A 269 -18.79 -10.77 0.87
C LYS A 269 -17.31 -10.90 1.24
N LYS A 270 -16.39 -10.26 0.53
CA LYS A 270 -14.95 -10.28 0.85
C LYS A 270 -14.49 -9.14 1.75
N VAL A 271 -15.28 -8.09 1.88
CA VAL A 271 -14.96 -6.93 2.73
C VAL A 271 -16.05 -6.69 3.75
N HIS A 272 -15.68 -6.12 4.89
CA HIS A 272 -16.61 -5.65 5.90
C HIS A 272 -17.03 -4.21 5.59
N ARG A 273 -18.34 -3.98 5.52
CA ARG A 273 -18.94 -2.66 5.33
C ARG A 273 -19.10 -1.96 6.68
N ALA A 274 -18.30 -0.92 6.91
CA ALA A 274 -18.41 -0.11 8.11
C ALA A 274 -19.31 1.11 7.82
N GLU A 275 -20.49 1.19 8.44
CA GLU A 275 -21.48 2.23 8.12
C GLU A 275 -21.01 3.67 8.38
N GLU A 276 -20.11 3.85 9.34
CA GLU A 276 -19.61 5.17 9.75
C GLU A 276 -18.68 5.82 8.70
N VAL A 277 -18.13 5.05 7.76
CA VAL A 277 -17.12 5.56 6.81
C VAL A 277 -17.64 6.72 5.95
N LYS A 278 -18.95 6.81 5.73
CA LYS A 278 -19.62 7.87 4.97
C LYS A 278 -19.60 9.24 5.66
N ASP A 279 -19.34 9.27 6.97
CA ASP A 279 -19.37 10.46 7.81
C ASP A 279 -17.95 10.97 8.17
N LEU A 280 -16.93 10.36 7.55
CA LEU A 280 -15.52 10.61 7.81
C LEU A 280 -14.80 11.11 6.56
N ASP A 281 -13.77 11.91 6.77
CA ASP A 281 -12.83 12.32 5.74
C ASP A 281 -11.74 11.26 5.58
N PHE A 282 -11.35 10.97 4.33
CA PHE A 282 -10.34 9.96 4.02
C PHE A 282 -9.25 10.49 3.10
N TYR A 283 -8.00 10.07 3.36
CA TYR A 283 -6.92 10.09 2.39
C TYR A 283 -6.79 8.72 1.74
N ILE A 284 -6.58 8.67 0.43
CA ILE A 284 -6.33 7.43 -0.31
C ILE A 284 -5.04 7.58 -1.12
N PHE A 285 -4.18 6.56 -1.10
CA PHE A 285 -2.86 6.62 -1.71
C PHE A 285 -2.43 5.25 -2.29
N SER A 286 -1.16 5.14 -2.70
CA SER A 286 -0.63 4.00 -3.45
C SER A 286 -1.38 3.80 -4.78
N TYR A 287 -1.88 2.60 -5.09
CA TYR A 287 -2.53 2.36 -6.39
C TYR A 287 -3.84 3.14 -6.60
N TYR A 288 -4.50 3.63 -5.55
CA TYR A 288 -5.58 4.59 -5.73
C TYR A 288 -5.08 5.86 -6.42
N TYR A 289 -3.90 6.35 -6.02
CA TYR A 289 -3.24 7.52 -6.60
C TYR A 289 -2.73 7.21 -8.01
N ASP A 290 -1.99 6.11 -8.18
CA ASP A 290 -1.38 5.76 -9.46
C ASP A 290 -2.44 5.59 -10.55
N CYS A 291 -3.54 4.87 -10.29
CA CYS A 291 -4.62 4.69 -11.26
C CYS A 291 -5.36 5.99 -11.55
N ALA A 292 -5.61 6.84 -10.55
CA ALA A 292 -6.23 8.15 -10.76
C ALA A 292 -5.35 9.07 -11.63
N ALA A 293 -4.04 9.06 -11.38
CA ALA A 293 -3.06 9.86 -12.09
C ALA A 293 -2.83 9.36 -13.53
N GLU A 294 -2.86 8.04 -13.74
CA GLU A 294 -2.80 7.41 -15.06
C GLU A 294 -4.06 7.70 -15.89
N ALA A 295 -5.23 7.71 -15.25
CA ALA A 295 -6.50 8.08 -15.88
C ALA A 295 -6.68 9.60 -16.09
N GLY A 296 -5.71 10.43 -15.66
CA GLY A 296 -5.76 11.89 -15.80
C GLY A 296 -6.79 12.57 -14.90
N LEU A 297 -7.25 11.92 -13.83
CA LEU A 297 -8.23 12.47 -12.90
C LEU A 297 -7.63 13.45 -11.89
N ILE A 298 -6.32 13.36 -11.66
CA ILE A 298 -5.56 14.21 -10.75
C ILE A 298 -4.24 14.65 -11.39
N ASP A 299 -3.65 15.70 -10.84
CA ASP A 299 -2.29 16.10 -11.17
C ASP A 299 -1.28 15.10 -10.58
N LYS A 300 -0.32 14.64 -11.39
CA LYS A 300 0.65 13.59 -11.00
C LYS A 300 1.64 14.00 -9.91
N GLU A 301 1.82 15.31 -9.71
CA GLU A 301 2.75 15.86 -8.72
C GLU A 301 1.98 16.40 -7.50
N LYS A 302 0.87 17.10 -7.74
CA LYS A 302 0.09 17.77 -6.70
C LYS A 302 -1.00 16.90 -6.08
N GLY A 303 -1.46 15.87 -6.79
CA GLY A 303 -2.63 15.09 -6.41
C GLY A 303 -3.94 15.84 -6.67
N GLY A 304 -4.96 15.56 -5.87
CA GLY A 304 -6.29 16.14 -6.03
C GLY A 304 -7.32 15.57 -5.08
N SER A 305 -8.60 15.88 -5.36
CA SER A 305 -9.74 15.32 -4.65
C SER A 305 -10.67 14.65 -5.65
N LEU A 306 -11.10 13.43 -5.35
CA LEU A 306 -11.99 12.66 -6.21
C LEU A 306 -13.12 12.05 -5.39
N THR A 307 -14.26 11.87 -6.04
CA THR A 307 -15.37 11.08 -5.53
C THR A 307 -15.33 9.65 -6.03
N VAL A 308 -16.07 8.74 -5.38
CA VAL A 308 -16.32 7.39 -5.93
C VAL A 308 -16.92 7.49 -7.34
N SER A 309 -17.80 8.48 -7.58
CA SER A 309 -18.42 8.70 -8.89
C SER A 309 -17.41 9.10 -9.96
N ASP A 310 -16.36 9.84 -9.63
CA ASP A 310 -15.32 10.23 -10.59
C ASP A 310 -14.56 9.01 -11.10
N PHE A 311 -14.21 8.07 -10.22
CA PHE A 311 -13.64 6.78 -10.61
C PHE A 311 -14.60 5.97 -11.50
N GLU A 312 -15.90 5.94 -11.17
CA GLU A 312 -16.90 5.22 -11.97
C GLU A 312 -17.04 5.79 -13.39
N ILE A 313 -17.08 7.12 -13.51
CA ILE A 313 -17.16 7.81 -14.81
C ILE A 313 -15.89 7.52 -15.63
N ALA A 314 -14.73 7.60 -15.00
CA ALA A 314 -13.45 7.29 -15.63
C ALA A 314 -13.39 5.83 -16.13
N ALA A 315 -13.82 4.88 -15.29
CA ALA A 315 -13.87 3.47 -15.65
C ALA A 315 -14.73 3.26 -16.91
N LYS A 316 -15.95 3.80 -16.94
CA LYS A 316 -16.84 3.71 -18.12
C LYS A 316 -16.21 4.29 -19.37
N TYR A 317 -15.59 5.45 -19.26
CA TYR A 317 -14.93 6.12 -20.38
C TYR A 317 -13.73 5.32 -20.92
N VAL A 318 -12.86 4.85 -20.03
CA VAL A 318 -11.66 4.07 -20.38
C VAL A 318 -12.06 2.73 -21.00
N CYS A 319 -13.01 1.99 -20.40
CA CYS A 319 -13.48 0.72 -20.93
C CYS A 319 -14.04 0.88 -22.36
N LYS A 320 -14.90 1.89 -22.59
CA LYS A 320 -15.45 2.17 -23.92
C LYS A 320 -14.37 2.52 -24.94
N THR A 321 -13.35 3.28 -24.53
CA THR A 321 -12.26 3.70 -25.43
C THR A 321 -11.34 2.53 -25.78
N MET A 322 -11.07 1.64 -24.81
CA MET A 322 -10.25 0.45 -25.00
C MET A 322 -10.85 -0.58 -25.97
N GLU A 323 -12.17 -0.60 -26.13
CA GLU A 323 -12.84 -1.41 -27.16
C GLU A 323 -12.53 -0.93 -28.59
N ILE A 324 -12.20 0.36 -28.75
CA ILE A 324 -11.92 0.99 -30.05
C ILE A 324 -10.42 0.96 -30.34
N SER A 325 -9.61 1.36 -29.36
CA SER A 325 -8.15 1.41 -29.47
C SER A 325 -7.52 0.95 -28.16
N PRO A 326 -6.94 -0.26 -28.10
CA PRO A 326 -6.21 -0.71 -26.94
C PRO A 326 -4.98 0.18 -26.77
N GLY A 327 -5.06 1.15 -25.84
CA GLY A 327 -3.92 1.99 -25.49
C GLY A 327 -2.80 1.20 -24.78
N ASN A 328 -1.79 1.91 -24.28
CA ASN A 328 -0.63 1.30 -23.62
C ASN A 328 -0.93 0.70 -22.22
N SER A 329 -2.14 0.90 -21.71
CA SER A 329 -2.56 0.52 -20.36
C SER A 329 -3.70 -0.50 -20.40
N PRO A 330 -3.42 -1.77 -20.75
CA PRO A 330 -4.45 -2.78 -21.03
C PRO A 330 -5.28 -3.19 -19.80
N PHE A 331 -4.93 -2.71 -18.61
CA PHE A 331 -5.62 -3.02 -17.37
C PHE A 331 -6.38 -1.83 -16.77
N LEU A 332 -6.24 -0.61 -17.31
CA LEU A 332 -6.79 0.58 -16.65
C LEU A 332 -8.31 0.55 -16.50
N CYS A 333 -9.03 0.02 -17.49
CA CYS A 333 -10.47 -0.27 -17.38
C CYS A 333 -10.77 -1.17 -16.18
N MET A 334 -10.07 -2.31 -16.08
CA MET A 334 -10.22 -3.27 -14.99
C MET A 334 -9.90 -2.66 -13.63
N ASP A 335 -8.81 -1.91 -13.53
CA ASP A 335 -8.31 -1.34 -12.28
C ASP A 335 -9.26 -0.26 -11.75
N LEU A 336 -9.75 0.64 -12.61
CA LEU A 336 -10.71 1.67 -12.23
C LEU A 336 -12.06 1.05 -11.83
N THR A 337 -12.55 0.06 -12.59
CA THR A 337 -13.76 -0.70 -12.21
C THR A 337 -13.56 -1.39 -10.87
N TYR A 338 -12.40 -2.00 -10.63
CA TYR A 338 -12.08 -2.63 -9.35
C TYR A 338 -12.09 -1.62 -8.19
N ILE A 339 -11.43 -0.47 -8.34
CA ILE A 339 -11.39 0.60 -7.34
C ILE A 339 -12.80 1.09 -7.02
N THR A 340 -13.63 1.36 -8.04
CA THR A 340 -15.01 1.83 -7.84
C THR A 340 -15.81 0.85 -7.00
N PHE A 341 -15.79 -0.45 -7.34
CA PHE A 341 -16.57 -1.45 -6.63
C PHE A 341 -15.99 -1.76 -5.24
N LEU A 342 -14.66 -1.75 -5.07
CA LEU A 342 -14.03 -1.93 -3.76
C LEU A 342 -14.49 -0.83 -2.78
N LEU A 343 -14.46 0.44 -3.21
CA LEU A 343 -14.92 1.56 -2.39
C LEU A 343 -16.42 1.44 -2.03
N GLN A 344 -17.26 1.04 -2.99
CA GLN A 344 -18.70 0.85 -2.73
C GLN A 344 -18.97 -0.31 -1.76
N GLU A 345 -18.28 -1.44 -1.90
CA GLU A 345 -18.41 -2.60 -1.02
C GLU A 345 -17.91 -2.31 0.41
N LEU A 346 -16.91 -1.42 0.55
CA LEU A 346 -16.45 -0.93 1.85
C LEU A 346 -17.47 0.00 2.54
N GLY A 347 -18.51 0.45 1.82
CA GLY A 347 -19.60 1.27 2.36
C GLY A 347 -19.59 2.74 1.93
N PHE A 348 -18.66 3.14 1.07
CA PHE A 348 -18.58 4.54 0.64
C PHE A 348 -19.68 4.88 -0.39
N PRO A 349 -20.48 5.94 -0.16
CA PRO A 349 -21.47 6.38 -1.14
C PRO A 349 -20.78 6.98 -2.38
N LYS A 350 -21.51 7.04 -3.50
CA LYS A 350 -20.99 7.60 -4.76
C LYS A 350 -20.45 9.03 -4.63
N SER A 351 -21.04 9.81 -3.73
CA SER A 351 -20.67 11.20 -3.44
C SER A 351 -19.52 11.35 -2.45
N GLN A 352 -19.03 10.25 -1.84
CA GLN A 352 -17.91 10.33 -0.90
C GLN A 352 -16.69 10.92 -1.60
N GLY A 353 -16.14 12.00 -1.06
CA GLY A 353 -14.88 12.58 -1.49
C GLY A 353 -13.68 11.98 -0.76
N PHE A 354 -12.57 11.87 -1.47
CA PHE A 354 -11.27 11.44 -0.98
C PHE A 354 -10.20 12.44 -1.35
N LYS A 355 -9.20 12.58 -0.49
CA LYS A 355 -7.98 13.34 -0.77
C LYS A 355 -6.89 12.40 -1.26
N LEU A 356 -6.29 12.75 -2.40
CA LEU A 356 -5.20 12.01 -3.00
C LEU A 356 -3.98 12.91 -3.01
N ALA A 357 -2.95 12.54 -2.26
CA ALA A 357 -1.69 13.25 -2.21
C ALA A 357 -0.57 12.23 -2.23
N ARG A 358 0.37 12.39 -3.16
CA ARG A 358 1.60 11.58 -3.16
C ARG A 358 2.50 11.99 -2.01
N LYS A 359 2.65 13.30 -1.81
CA LYS A 359 3.38 13.89 -0.69
C LYS A 359 2.51 14.84 0.10
N ILE A 360 2.73 14.89 1.42
CA ILE A 360 2.21 15.93 2.31
C ILE A 360 3.43 16.57 2.97
N ASP A 361 3.58 17.90 2.80
CA ASP A 361 4.75 18.65 3.29
C ASP A 361 6.10 18.05 2.86
N ASN A 362 6.18 17.64 1.58
CA ASN A 362 7.32 16.98 0.94
C ASN A 362 7.66 15.57 1.46
N VAL A 363 6.78 14.95 2.25
CA VAL A 363 6.95 13.60 2.80
C VAL A 363 6.02 12.62 2.10
N GLU A 364 6.53 11.45 1.71
CA GLU A 364 5.73 10.44 1.01
C GLU A 364 4.58 9.89 1.87
N THR A 365 3.40 9.83 1.27
CA THR A 365 2.22 9.23 1.89
C THR A 365 2.35 7.71 1.85
N SER A 366 2.84 7.16 2.96
CA SER A 366 3.04 5.72 3.15
C SER A 366 2.99 5.36 4.63
N TRP A 367 3.03 4.07 4.94
CA TRP A 367 3.12 3.61 6.33
C TRP A 367 4.50 3.83 6.97
N ALA A 368 5.54 4.14 6.18
CA ALA A 368 6.93 4.13 6.64
C ALA A 368 7.23 5.11 7.78
N LEU A 369 6.64 6.31 7.75
CA LEU A 369 6.84 7.31 8.81
C LEU A 369 6.24 6.85 10.14
N GLY A 370 4.96 6.45 10.15
CA GLY A 370 4.31 5.94 11.36
C GLY A 370 4.99 4.68 11.91
N ALA A 371 5.46 3.78 11.06
CA ALA A 371 6.24 2.62 11.47
C ALA A 371 7.59 3.00 12.09
N THR A 372 8.25 4.04 11.55
CA THR A 372 9.49 4.58 12.13
C THR A 372 9.23 5.14 13.52
N PHE A 373 8.15 5.89 13.70
CA PHE A 373 7.75 6.39 15.01
C PHE A 373 7.50 5.26 16.02
N HIS A 374 6.72 4.26 15.64
CA HIS A 374 6.48 3.08 16.48
C HIS A 374 7.77 2.36 16.85
N TYR A 375 8.67 2.18 15.89
CA TYR A 375 9.94 1.52 16.15
C TYR A 375 10.79 2.32 17.13
N ILE A 376 10.94 3.63 16.92
CA ILE A 376 11.73 4.50 17.81
C ILE A 376 11.13 4.53 19.22
N ASP A 377 9.80 4.60 19.36
CA ASP A 377 9.15 4.54 20.67
C ASP A 377 9.48 3.22 21.40
N SER A 378 9.50 2.09 20.68
CA SER A 378 9.90 0.78 21.22
C SER A 378 11.38 0.67 21.62
N LEU A 379 12.23 1.63 21.22
CA LEU A 379 13.64 1.68 21.66
C LEU A 379 13.78 2.29 23.05
N ASN A 380 12.82 3.14 23.45
CA ASN A 380 12.84 3.91 24.70
C ASN A 380 12.05 3.25 25.84
N ARG A 381 11.33 2.16 25.55
CA ARG A 381 10.70 1.27 26.52
C ARG A 381 11.62 0.09 26.79
#